data_AF-A0A8B5XTD8-F1
#
_entry.id   AF-A0A8B5XTD8-F1
#
_cell.length_a   1.000
_cell.length_b   1.000
_cell.length_c   1.000
_cell.angle_alpha   90.00
_cell.angle_beta   90.00
_cell.angle_gamma   90.00
#
_symmetry.space_group_name_H-M   'P 1'
#
loop_
_entity.id
_entity.type
_entity.pdbx_description
1 polymer ?
#
loop_
_entity_poly.entity_id
_entity_poly.type
_entity_poly.pdbx_seq_one_letter_code
_entity_poly.pdbx_strand_id
1 'polypeptide(L)'
;MGKSFHVIKPRITKSDIYYKVYVTNLSIYIIKIGGQFHNHYAYEKQLPDILELLFWFWFKKMEKKQADLEIEYDEKVNNSQVFDLLQKKHNFSINNTDIKDIVINQKGTLHTGFHDNGTISFTLTNGKILKFIIPKTISRKSVTECLKEAQQTLSIKEV
;
A
#
# COMPACT_ATOMS: atom_id res chain seq x y z
N MET A 1 -4.12 17.79 -5.82
CA MET A 1 -3.11 16.83 -5.33
C MET A 1 -3.84 15.71 -4.63
N GLY A 2 -3.72 14.47 -5.10
CA GLY A 2 -4.35 13.32 -4.43
C GLY A 2 -3.53 12.92 -3.22
N LYS A 3 -4.15 12.79 -2.05
CA LYS A 3 -3.46 12.21 -0.90
C LYS A 3 -3.15 10.74 -1.19
N SER A 4 -2.05 10.25 -0.62
CA SER A 4 -1.65 8.86 -0.81
C SER A 4 -1.10 8.24 0.47
N PHE A 5 -1.15 6.91 0.53
CA PHE A 5 -0.58 6.13 1.61
C PHE A 5 -0.11 4.76 1.09
N HIS A 6 0.65 4.05 1.91
CA HIS A 6 1.20 2.75 1.54
C HIS A 6 0.49 1.59 2.20
N VAL A 7 0.35 0.49 1.46
CA VAL A 7 -0.22 -0.77 1.98
C VAL A 7 0.50 -1.99 1.42
N ILE A 8 0.42 -3.10 2.14
CA ILE A 8 0.97 -4.39 1.74
C ILE A 8 -0.19 -5.34 1.42
N LYS A 9 -0.12 -6.03 0.28
CA LYS A 9 -0.99 -7.16 -0.02
C LYS A 9 -0.26 -8.45 0.33
N PRO A 10 -0.68 -9.16 1.41
CA PRO A 10 -0.09 -10.43 1.76
C PRO A 10 -0.36 -11.48 0.66
N ARG A 11 0.62 -12.33 0.39
CA ARG A 11 0.48 -13.47 -0.53
C ARG A 11 0.96 -14.75 0.13
N ILE A 12 0.16 -15.81 -0.02
CA ILE A 12 0.43 -17.10 0.64
C ILE A 12 1.60 -17.84 -0.04
N THR A 13 1.68 -17.78 -1.37
CA THR A 13 2.62 -18.60 -2.17
C THR A 13 3.72 -17.82 -2.87
N LYS A 14 3.74 -16.49 -2.73
CA LYS A 14 4.68 -15.59 -3.41
C LYS A 14 5.04 -14.44 -2.48
N SER A 15 6.09 -13.70 -2.83
CA SER A 15 6.44 -12.46 -2.16
C SER A 15 5.24 -11.50 -2.09
N ASP A 16 5.11 -10.82 -0.96
CA ASP A 16 4.13 -9.76 -0.78
C ASP A 16 4.29 -8.65 -1.83
N ILE A 17 3.21 -7.89 -2.04
CA ILE A 17 3.25 -6.71 -2.89
C ILE A 17 3.08 -5.46 -2.05
N TYR A 18 3.93 -4.48 -2.30
CA TYR A 18 3.81 -3.15 -1.77
C TYR A 18 3.17 -2.21 -2.78
N TYR A 19 2.11 -1.55 -2.32
CA TYR A 19 1.33 -0.62 -3.10
C TYR A 19 1.41 0.77 -2.50
N LYS A 20 1.44 1.78 -3.37
CA LYS A 20 1.01 3.12 -3.05
C LYS A 20 -0.43 3.29 -3.50
N VAL A 21 -1.26 3.76 -2.59
CA VAL A 21 -2.68 3.98 -2.78
C VAL A 21 -2.88 5.47 -2.96
N TYR A 22 -3.34 5.89 -4.13
CA TYR A 22 -3.70 7.27 -4.43
C TYR A 22 -5.21 7.41 -4.33
N VAL A 23 -5.66 8.33 -3.50
CA VAL A 23 -7.08 8.57 -3.28
C VAL A 23 -7.47 9.85 -4.01
N THR A 24 -8.47 9.74 -4.89
CA THR A 24 -9.04 10.87 -5.63
C THR A 24 -10.55 10.91 -5.44
N ASN A 25 -11.18 11.99 -5.91
CA ASN A 25 -12.63 12.19 -5.79
C ASN A 25 -13.44 11.13 -6.57
N LEU A 26 -12.87 10.55 -7.63
CA LEU A 26 -13.56 9.59 -8.49
C LEU A 26 -13.20 8.14 -8.17
N SER A 27 -11.93 7.89 -7.91
CA SER A 27 -11.40 6.54 -7.77
C SER A 27 -10.24 6.46 -6.77
N ILE A 28 -10.05 5.27 -6.23
CA ILE A 28 -8.82 4.87 -5.55
C ILE A 28 -7.95 4.13 -6.56
N TYR A 29 -6.71 4.57 -6.75
CA TYR A 29 -5.70 3.89 -7.56
C TYR A 29 -4.74 3.13 -6.67
N ILE A 30 -4.58 1.83 -6.90
CA ILE A 30 -3.70 0.96 -6.14
C ILE A 30 -2.55 0.55 -7.06
N ILE A 31 -1.41 1.20 -6.92
CA ILE A 31 -0.27 1.13 -7.84
C ILE A 31 0.89 0.42 -7.16
N LYS A 32 1.38 -0.67 -7.77
CA LYS A 32 2.50 -1.45 -7.27
C LYS A 32 3.78 -0.63 -7.41
N ILE A 33 4.44 -0.40 -6.29
CA ILE A 33 5.75 0.27 -6.25
C ILE A 33 6.87 -0.67 -5.81
N GLY A 34 6.56 -1.88 -5.28
CA GLY A 34 7.58 -2.91 -5.11
C GLY A 34 7.10 -4.26 -4.57
N GLY A 35 8.05 -5.06 -4.05
CA GLY A 35 7.87 -6.44 -3.57
C GLY A 35 7.93 -6.61 -2.04
N GLN A 36 8.76 -7.52 -1.53
CA GLN A 36 8.91 -7.83 -0.08
C GLN A 36 9.99 -6.97 0.61
N PHE A 37 10.82 -6.28 -0.17
CA PHE A 37 12.00 -5.52 0.27
C PHE A 37 11.70 -4.15 0.91
N HIS A 38 10.46 -3.85 1.32
CA HIS A 38 10.10 -2.53 1.89
C HIS A 38 10.29 -2.42 3.38
N ASN A 39 10.40 -3.56 4.06
CA ASN A 39 10.46 -3.58 5.51
C ASN A 39 11.91 -3.80 5.92
N HIS A 40 12.67 -2.72 6.10
CA HIS A 40 14.02 -2.75 6.67
C HIS A 40 14.10 -3.67 7.90
N TYR A 41 13.08 -3.60 8.76
CA TYR A 41 12.94 -4.41 9.97
C TYR A 41 12.69 -5.91 9.74
N ALA A 42 12.15 -6.31 8.59
CA ALA A 42 11.97 -7.73 8.29
C ALA A 42 13.32 -8.41 7.98
N TYR A 43 14.30 -7.65 7.52
CA TYR A 43 15.61 -8.16 7.13
C TYR A 43 16.64 -8.07 8.26
N GLU A 44 16.63 -7.02 9.08
CA GLU A 44 17.53 -6.85 10.23
C GLU A 44 17.52 -8.03 11.21
N LYS A 45 16.43 -8.81 11.28
CA LYS A 45 16.32 -9.94 12.21
C LYS A 45 16.68 -11.32 11.64
N GLN A 46 16.95 -11.45 10.34
CA GLN A 46 17.02 -12.77 9.68
C GLN A 46 18.35 -13.11 9.01
N LEU A 47 19.30 -12.17 8.91
CA LEU A 47 20.54 -12.40 8.15
C LEU A 47 21.77 -12.48 9.08
N PRO A 48 22.65 -13.48 8.87
CA PRO A 48 23.98 -13.52 9.48
C PRO A 48 24.83 -12.29 9.08
N ASP A 49 25.61 -11.76 10.03
CA ASP A 49 26.38 -10.50 9.94
C ASP A 49 27.25 -10.35 8.66
N ILE A 50 27.78 -11.44 8.12
CA ILE A 50 28.65 -11.41 6.91
C ILE A 50 27.84 -11.21 5.62
N LEU A 51 26.58 -11.65 5.59
CA LEU A 51 25.68 -11.41 4.48
C LEU A 51 25.10 -10.00 4.52
N GLU A 52 25.05 -9.38 5.70
CA GLU A 52 24.48 -8.06 5.93
C GLU A 52 25.03 -6.99 4.98
N LEU A 53 26.35 -6.96 4.75
CA LEU A 53 27.00 -5.95 3.90
C LEU A 53 26.61 -6.06 2.42
N LEU A 54 26.60 -7.28 1.87
CA LEU A 54 26.18 -7.53 0.49
C LEU A 54 24.69 -7.22 0.33
N PHE A 55 23.88 -7.69 1.28
CA PHE A 55 22.45 -7.40 1.29
C PHE A 55 22.16 -5.91 1.38
N TRP A 56 22.93 -5.15 2.17
CA TRP A 56 22.77 -3.70 2.30
C TRP A 56 22.99 -2.96 0.98
N PHE A 57 23.98 -3.37 0.19
CA PHE A 57 24.21 -2.80 -1.15
C PHE A 57 23.02 -3.07 -2.09
N TRP A 58 22.55 -4.31 -2.16
CA TRP A 58 21.39 -4.68 -2.98
C TRP A 58 20.11 -3.99 -2.49
N PHE A 59 19.93 -3.88 -1.18
CA PHE A 59 18.82 -3.19 -0.54
C PHE A 59 18.79 -1.72 -0.93
N LYS A 60 19.90 -0.98 -0.74
CA LYS A 60 20.00 0.44 -1.14
C LYS A 60 19.71 0.65 -2.62
N LYS A 61 20.17 -0.27 -3.47
CA LYS A 61 19.87 -0.22 -4.91
C LYS A 61 18.38 -0.41 -5.20
N MET A 62 17.71 -1.33 -4.49
CA MET A 62 16.27 -1.55 -4.62
C MET A 62 15.44 -0.40 -4.05
N GLU A 63 15.85 0.15 -2.91
CA GLU A 63 15.25 1.32 -2.28
C GLU A 63 15.31 2.54 -3.20
N LYS A 64 16.48 2.84 -3.77
CA LYS A 64 16.62 3.92 -4.75
C LYS A 64 15.72 3.71 -5.96
N LYS A 65 15.72 2.51 -6.54
CA LYS A 65 14.88 2.18 -7.69
C LYS A 65 13.39 2.37 -7.39
N GLN A 66 12.97 2.01 -6.18
CA GLN A 66 11.60 2.22 -5.75
C GLN A 66 11.28 3.71 -5.57
N ALA A 67 12.17 4.49 -4.95
CA ALA A 67 11.98 5.93 -4.81
C ALA A 67 11.86 6.61 -6.18
N ASP A 68 12.70 6.25 -7.15
CA ASP A 68 12.63 6.76 -8.51
C ASP A 68 11.29 6.39 -9.19
N LEU A 69 10.80 5.16 -9.01
CA LEU A 69 9.49 4.73 -9.50
C LEU A 69 8.34 5.49 -8.83
N GLU A 70 8.46 5.75 -7.53
CA GLU A 70 7.44 6.48 -6.77
C GLU A 70 7.32 7.93 -7.25
N ILE A 71 8.45 8.59 -7.52
CA ILE A 71 8.48 9.94 -8.12
C ILE A 71 7.81 9.93 -9.50
N GLU A 72 8.17 8.99 -10.37
CA GLU A 72 7.55 8.87 -11.71
C GLU A 72 6.03 8.68 -11.62
N TYR A 73 5.57 7.86 -10.68
CA TYR A 73 4.15 7.54 -10.55
C TYR A 73 3.37 8.69 -9.92
N ASP A 74 3.96 9.39 -8.96
CA ASP A 74 3.39 10.60 -8.38
C ASP A 74 3.19 11.67 -9.45
N GLU A 75 4.17 11.91 -10.31
CA GLU A 75 4.05 12.83 -11.44
C GLU A 75 2.92 12.42 -12.39
N LYS A 76 2.86 11.15 -12.79
CA LYS A 76 1.80 10.63 -13.67
C LYS A 76 0.40 10.77 -13.06
N VAL A 77 0.26 10.49 -11.76
CA VAL A 77 -1.02 10.64 -11.07
C VAL A 77 -1.42 12.10 -10.97
N ASN A 78 -0.47 12.99 -10.63
CA ASN A 78 -0.73 14.42 -10.53
C ASN A 78 -1.08 15.06 -11.89
N ASN A 79 -0.51 14.55 -12.97
CA ASN A 79 -0.78 15.00 -14.34
C ASN A 79 -1.97 14.28 -15.01
N SER A 80 -2.74 13.48 -14.25
CA SER A 80 -3.89 12.71 -14.76
C SER A 80 -3.56 11.68 -15.86
N GLN A 81 -2.31 11.21 -15.91
CA GLN A 81 -1.78 10.21 -16.85
C GLN A 81 -1.80 8.79 -16.25
N VAL A 82 -2.82 8.47 -15.47
CA VAL A 82 -2.89 7.21 -14.69
C VAL A 82 -3.16 5.99 -15.58
N PHE A 83 -3.69 6.18 -16.79
CA PHE A 83 -4.03 5.10 -17.71
C PHE A 83 -2.86 4.14 -17.99
N ASP A 84 -1.67 4.68 -18.25
CA ASP A 84 -0.46 3.90 -18.49
C ASP A 84 -0.03 3.08 -17.27
N LEU A 85 -0.29 3.61 -16.07
CA LEU A 85 -0.02 2.89 -14.83
C LEU A 85 -0.97 1.71 -14.67
N LEU A 86 -2.24 1.86 -15.03
CA LEU A 86 -3.25 0.81 -14.89
C LEU A 86 -3.06 -0.36 -15.86
N GLN A 87 -2.36 -0.17 -16.98
CA GLN A 87 -1.98 -1.28 -17.87
C GLN A 87 -0.90 -2.19 -17.27
N LYS A 88 -0.15 -1.72 -16.26
CA LYS A 88 0.90 -2.52 -15.63
C LYS A 88 0.29 -3.60 -14.74
N LYS A 89 0.86 -4.80 -14.80
CA LYS A 89 0.41 -5.95 -14.00
C LYS A 89 0.35 -5.62 -12.51
N HIS A 90 -0.76 -6.04 -11.88
CA HIS A 90 -1.08 -5.84 -10.46
C HIS A 90 -1.53 -4.43 -10.08
N ASN A 91 -1.45 -3.46 -10.97
CA ASN A 91 -2.09 -2.17 -10.76
C ASN A 91 -3.58 -2.29 -11.06
N PHE A 92 -4.40 -1.59 -10.30
CA PHE A 92 -5.83 -1.54 -10.53
C PHE A 92 -6.41 -0.30 -9.86
N SER A 93 -7.61 0.07 -10.29
CA SER A 93 -8.42 1.11 -9.67
C SER A 93 -9.69 0.52 -9.06
N ILE A 94 -10.27 1.26 -8.13
CA ILE A 94 -11.60 1.01 -7.59
C ILE A 94 -12.35 2.33 -7.71
N ASN A 95 -13.49 2.36 -8.40
CA ASN A 95 -14.32 3.56 -8.41
C ASN A 95 -14.94 3.77 -7.03
N ASN A 96 -15.03 5.02 -6.60
CA ASN A 96 -15.61 5.34 -5.29
C ASN A 96 -17.07 4.86 -5.18
N THR A 97 -17.82 4.87 -6.29
CA THR A 97 -19.19 4.34 -6.38
C THR A 97 -19.30 2.84 -6.16
N ASP A 98 -18.20 2.10 -6.38
CA ASP A 98 -18.16 0.65 -6.23
C ASP A 98 -17.77 0.22 -4.81
N ILE A 99 -17.44 1.18 -3.93
CA ILE A 99 -17.06 0.93 -2.54
C ILE A 99 -18.32 0.99 -1.67
N LYS A 100 -18.62 -0.12 -1.00
CA LYS A 100 -19.72 -0.22 -0.04
C LYS A 100 -19.32 0.26 1.35
N ASP A 101 -18.15 -0.16 1.83
CA ASP A 101 -17.65 0.17 3.18
C ASP A 101 -16.12 0.05 3.22
N ILE A 102 -15.48 0.85 4.07
CA ILE A 102 -14.05 0.80 4.35
C ILE A 102 -13.83 0.55 5.83
N VAL A 103 -13.12 -0.53 6.16
CA VAL A 103 -12.84 -0.92 7.53
C VAL A 103 -11.34 -0.86 7.79
N ILE A 104 -10.96 -0.10 8.82
CA ILE A 104 -9.60 -0.05 9.33
C ILE A 104 -9.56 -0.82 10.65
N ASN A 105 -8.93 -1.98 10.64
CA ASN A 105 -8.76 -2.81 11.84
C ASN A 105 -7.46 -2.47 12.54
N GLN A 106 -7.54 -2.33 13.86
CA GLN A 106 -6.42 -1.91 14.70
C GLN A 106 -5.46 -3.03 15.08
N LYS A 107 -5.88 -4.29 15.00
CA LYS A 107 -5.09 -5.44 15.45
C LYS A 107 -3.98 -5.74 14.47
N GLY A 108 -2.78 -5.89 15.01
CA GLY A 108 -1.62 -6.36 14.25
C GLY A 108 -1.87 -7.72 13.61
N THR A 109 -1.23 -8.00 12.47
CA THR A 109 -1.39 -9.30 11.79
C THR A 109 -0.26 -10.27 12.10
N LEU A 110 -0.60 -11.56 12.23
CA LEU A 110 0.40 -12.64 12.31
C LEU A 110 1.33 -12.67 11.09
N HIS A 111 0.84 -12.22 9.93
CA HIS A 111 1.59 -12.18 8.67
C HIS A 111 2.87 -11.35 8.77
N THR A 112 2.88 -10.31 9.62
CA THR A 112 4.06 -9.47 9.87
C THR A 112 4.71 -9.74 11.22
N GLY A 113 4.31 -10.82 11.93
CA GLY A 113 4.70 -11.05 13.32
C GLY A 113 4.18 -9.95 14.26
N PHE A 114 3.00 -9.39 13.97
CA PHE A 114 2.39 -8.26 14.69
C PHE A 114 3.18 -6.94 14.62
N HIS A 115 4.14 -6.81 13.71
CA HIS A 115 4.89 -5.59 13.46
C HIS A 115 4.29 -4.78 12.31
N ASP A 116 2.99 -4.48 12.42
CA ASP A 116 2.26 -3.63 11.49
C ASP A 116 1.28 -2.72 12.26
N ASN A 117 0.67 -1.78 11.55
CA ASN A 117 -0.32 -0.86 12.10
C ASN A 117 -1.75 -1.30 11.75
N GLY A 118 -1.98 -2.61 11.70
CA GLY A 118 -3.28 -3.20 11.43
C GLY A 118 -3.58 -3.39 9.95
N THR A 119 -4.87 -3.39 9.59
CA THR A 119 -5.31 -3.68 8.23
C THR A 119 -6.36 -2.71 7.73
N ILE A 120 -6.42 -2.53 6.42
CA ILE A 120 -7.50 -1.83 5.73
C ILE A 120 -8.20 -2.80 4.80
N SER A 121 -9.54 -2.78 4.81
CA SER A 121 -10.37 -3.61 3.94
C SER A 121 -11.38 -2.75 3.20
N PHE A 122 -11.43 -2.91 1.87
CA PHE A 122 -12.44 -2.31 1.01
C PHE A 122 -13.47 -3.39 0.68
N THR A 123 -14.70 -3.20 1.12
CA THR A 123 -15.83 -4.05 0.70
C THR A 123 -16.48 -3.39 -0.50
N LEU A 124 -16.53 -4.09 -1.63
CA LEU A 124 -17.15 -3.59 -2.86
C LEU A 124 -18.65 -3.90 -2.89
N THR A 125 -19.40 -3.15 -3.69
CA THR A 125 -20.85 -3.34 -3.90
C THR A 125 -21.20 -4.74 -4.41
N ASN A 126 -20.31 -5.37 -5.17
CA ASN A 126 -20.44 -6.75 -5.64
C ASN A 126 -20.08 -7.83 -4.58
N GLY A 127 -19.81 -7.43 -3.33
CA GLY A 127 -19.46 -8.33 -2.23
C GLY A 127 -17.98 -8.75 -2.16
N LYS A 128 -17.16 -8.37 -3.13
CA LYS A 128 -15.71 -8.65 -3.09
C LYS A 128 -15.04 -7.82 -1.99
N ILE A 129 -14.18 -8.47 -1.21
CA ILE A 129 -13.39 -7.80 -0.16
C ILE A 129 -11.92 -7.76 -0.57
N LEU A 130 -11.35 -6.55 -0.56
CA LEU A 130 -9.93 -6.32 -0.80
C LEU A 130 -9.27 -5.92 0.52
N LYS A 131 -8.45 -6.81 1.06
CA LYS A 131 -7.75 -6.61 2.34
C LYS A 131 -6.26 -6.35 2.12
N PHE A 132 -5.73 -5.38 2.89
CA PHE A 132 -4.33 -5.00 2.90
C PHE A 132 -3.85 -4.75 4.32
N ILE A 133 -2.54 -4.87 4.53
CA ILE A 133 -1.86 -4.58 5.79
C ILE A 133 -1.30 -3.15 5.73
N ILE A 134 -1.46 -2.39 6.82
CA ILE A 134 -0.90 -1.05 6.97
C ILE A 134 0.51 -1.21 7.55
N PRO A 135 1.59 -0.83 6.84
CA PRO A 135 2.95 -0.98 7.33
C PRO A 135 3.15 -0.22 8.66
N LYS A 136 4.04 -0.71 9.52
CA LYS A 136 4.37 -0.07 10.81
C LYS A 136 4.84 1.39 10.67
N THR A 137 5.47 1.72 9.55
CA THR A 137 5.95 3.08 9.24
C THR A 137 4.83 4.05 8.85
N ILE A 138 3.62 3.56 8.59
CA ILE A 138 2.49 4.37 8.14
C ILE A 138 1.47 4.54 9.26
N SER A 139 1.21 5.78 9.67
CA SER A 139 0.20 6.09 10.68
C SER A 139 -1.21 5.74 10.19
N ARG A 140 -2.01 5.07 11.03
CA ARG A 140 -3.44 4.84 10.73
C ARG A 140 -4.20 6.16 10.58
N LYS A 141 -3.85 7.16 11.39
CA LYS A 141 -4.49 8.48 11.35
C LYS A 141 -4.33 9.13 9.97
N SER A 142 -3.13 9.04 9.37
CA SER A 142 -2.91 9.61 8.03
C SER A 142 -3.65 8.82 6.94
N VAL A 143 -3.80 7.50 7.09
CA VAL A 143 -4.64 6.68 6.20
C VAL A 143 -6.10 7.12 6.29
N THR A 144 -6.64 7.24 7.51
CA THR A 144 -8.03 7.70 7.74
C THR A 144 -8.26 9.10 7.18
N GLU A 145 -7.35 10.05 7.42
CA GLU A 145 -7.43 11.41 6.88
C GLU A 145 -7.39 11.44 5.36
N CYS A 146 -6.50 10.65 4.75
CA CYS A 146 -6.40 10.51 3.30
C CYS A 146 -7.72 10.01 2.67
N LEU A 147 -8.41 9.09 3.32
CA LEU A 147 -9.68 8.54 2.84
C LEU A 147 -10.83 9.52 3.06
N LYS A 148 -10.93 10.12 4.25
CA LYS A 148 -12.02 11.05 4.60
C LYS A 148 -12.09 12.27 3.70
N GLU A 149 -10.95 12.86 3.35
CA GLU A 149 -10.94 14.06 2.51
C GLU A 149 -11.42 13.81 1.08
N ALA A 150 -11.13 12.63 0.54
CA ALA A 150 -11.52 12.27 -0.82
C ALA A 150 -12.91 11.61 -0.90
N GLN A 151 -13.45 11.15 0.23
CA GLN A 151 -14.67 10.35 0.30
C GLN A 151 -15.62 10.85 1.40
N GLN A 152 -16.10 12.08 1.23
CA GLN A 152 -16.96 12.80 2.18
C GLN A 152 -18.26 12.04 2.60
N THR A 153 -18.63 10.96 1.90
CA THR A 153 -19.88 10.19 2.12
C THR A 153 -19.70 8.73 2.49
N LEU A 154 -18.48 8.18 2.53
CA LEU A 154 -18.28 6.75 2.83
C LEU A 154 -18.16 6.52 4.34
N SER A 155 -18.86 5.48 4.84
CA SER A 155 -18.70 5.03 6.21
C SER A 155 -17.28 4.46 6.36
N ILE A 156 -16.47 5.09 7.20
CA ILE A 156 -15.17 4.56 7.60
C ILE A 156 -15.32 4.08 9.04
N LYS A 157 -15.17 2.77 9.25
CA LYS A 157 -15.26 2.16 10.57
C LYS A 157 -13.88 1.77 11.06
N GLU A 158 -13.53 2.26 12.24
CA GLU A 158 -12.36 1.80 12.98
C GLU A 158 -12.80 0.71 13.96
N VAL A 159 -12.17 -0.47 13.89
CA VAL A 159 -12.55 -1.68 14.67
C VAL A 159 -11.34 -2.32 15.34
#